data_AF-A0A9P5M9P3-F1
#
_entry.id   AF-A0A9P5M9P3-F1
#
_cell.length_a   1.000
_cell.length_b   1.000
_cell.length_c   1.000
_cell.angle_alpha   90.00
_cell.angle_beta   90.00
_cell.angle_gamma   90.00
#
_symmetry.space_group_name_H-M   'P 1'
#
loop_
_entity.id
_entity.type
_entity.pdbx_description
1 polymer ?
#
loop_
_entity_poly.entity_id
_entity_poly.type
_entity_poly.pdbx_seq_one_letter_code
_entity_poly.pdbx_strand_id
1 'polypeptide(L)'
;MSKKLLERSGHLGKLPTPVQLHNVANMSPPPPKSPTLRHTKSQKRAGRVSGEHASPGYSHAVQQTVEQELRLHVLTESDELPQSLSKYLINLFLPYRSHYYFLVDVSYFMDCVSLPSSHPRSIHPCLLNACYLGACASTGGALALFQPYFLQRTRYFLEQSLMFADRTTHFLWANLILGVFFAKEHRLVESLTVADTTARFALACGLNLPDYSVKAGHDPVSNEYLLPPPHDMAEAEDRLRLAHSIYVGCQALPLLCGNSAPFPYDDGWSRVSGGVFENKDGKISTLGELWRLELHLKVLVTNTFQRATRFARSITAGSLTEADDEYLAIESQICEQRASFPPLYDPHRLKPLEASSPFNTHTVFGYITLYGSGLILHRSRATHDADSRAKMFECLQALVDICASARDRRRLYMGLVNTVHMMNAVRVIARELQRSEAKENPALSISHCHSIVLLLDFLDDIMLLFPAWVEAPLVLKDTLVSAATSLST
;
A
#
# COMPACT_ATOMS: atom_id res chain seq x y z
N MET A 1 25.99 -38.51 12.18
CA MET A 1 25.15 -38.97 11.05
C MET A 1 24.95 -37.87 10.00
N SER A 2 25.98 -37.07 9.67
CA SER A 2 25.95 -36.06 8.60
C SER A 2 27.34 -35.88 7.98
N LYS A 3 27.87 -36.99 7.44
CA LYS A 3 29.10 -37.01 6.63
C LYS A 3 29.07 -38.07 5.51
N LYS A 4 27.92 -38.73 5.32
CA LYS A 4 27.71 -39.83 4.34
C LYS A 4 26.79 -39.45 3.16
N LEU A 5 26.43 -38.18 3.01
CA LEU A 5 25.59 -37.70 1.91
C LEU A 5 26.35 -36.90 0.83
N LEU A 6 27.66 -36.67 0.98
CA LEU A 6 28.45 -35.91 0.00
C LEU A 6 29.30 -36.77 -0.97
N GLU A 7 29.29 -38.10 -0.84
CA GLU A 7 30.11 -39.00 -1.70
C GLU A 7 29.29 -39.73 -2.80
N ARG A 8 28.03 -39.34 -3.04
CA ARG A 8 27.16 -40.00 -4.04
C ARG A 8 26.84 -39.17 -5.30
N SER A 9 27.63 -38.14 -5.60
CA SER A 9 27.45 -37.32 -6.82
C SER A 9 28.48 -37.58 -7.93
N GLY A 10 29.16 -38.72 -7.91
CA GLY A 10 30.10 -39.11 -8.97
C GLY A 10 29.56 -40.23 -9.84
N HIS A 11 28.58 -39.97 -10.72
CA HIS A 11 28.29 -40.73 -11.96
C HIS A 11 27.13 -40.04 -12.70
N LEU A 12 27.44 -38.98 -13.46
CA LEU A 12 26.54 -38.46 -14.49
C LEU A 12 27.23 -38.65 -15.85
N GLY A 13 26.56 -39.40 -16.70
CA GLY A 13 27.03 -39.85 -18.00
C GLY A 13 27.21 -38.73 -19.00
N LYS A 14 28.04 -39.04 -20.00
CA LYS A 14 28.34 -38.22 -21.18
C LYS A 14 27.06 -37.74 -21.86
N LEU A 15 26.95 -36.42 -22.07
CA LEU A 15 25.95 -35.80 -22.93
C LEU A 15 26.15 -36.25 -24.39
N PRO A 16 25.07 -36.51 -25.16
CA PRO A 16 25.18 -36.81 -26.58
C PRO A 16 25.45 -35.54 -27.39
N THR A 17 26.30 -35.69 -28.40
CA THR A 17 26.59 -34.70 -29.45
C THR A 17 25.34 -34.29 -30.24
N PRO A 18 25.28 -33.06 -30.75
CA PRO A 18 24.10 -32.54 -31.44
C PRO A 18 23.90 -33.22 -32.81
N VAL A 19 22.68 -33.67 -33.03
CA VAL A 19 22.18 -34.20 -34.31
C VAL A 19 21.99 -33.05 -35.29
N GLN A 20 22.62 -33.14 -36.46
CA GLN A 20 22.32 -32.28 -37.61
C GLN A 20 20.93 -32.61 -38.14
N LEU A 21 20.03 -31.61 -38.17
CA LEU A 21 18.74 -31.71 -38.86
C LEU A 21 18.87 -31.15 -40.27
N HIS A 22 18.61 -32.02 -41.24
CA HIS A 22 18.49 -31.71 -42.66
C HIS A 22 17.21 -30.93 -42.97
N ASN A 23 17.34 -30.11 -44.02
CA ASN A 23 16.31 -29.41 -44.77
C ASN A 23 15.04 -30.25 -45.03
N VAL A 24 13.87 -29.66 -44.78
CA VAL A 24 12.63 -29.97 -45.51
C VAL A 24 11.98 -28.65 -45.93
N ALA A 25 11.65 -28.60 -47.21
CA ALA A 25 11.18 -27.46 -47.97
C ALA A 25 9.69 -27.13 -47.77
N ASN A 26 9.37 -25.88 -48.07
CA ASN A 26 8.16 -25.37 -48.76
C ASN A 26 6.79 -25.97 -48.42
N MET A 27 5.95 -25.19 -47.72
CA MET A 27 4.55 -24.95 -48.13
C MET A 27 4.08 -23.57 -47.64
N SER A 28 3.65 -22.72 -48.58
CA SER A 28 3.05 -21.41 -48.32
C SER A 28 1.58 -21.56 -47.88
N PRO A 29 1.09 -20.76 -46.91
CA PRO A 29 -0.35 -20.70 -46.59
C PRO A 29 -1.11 -19.70 -47.49
N PRO A 30 -2.41 -19.91 -47.76
CA PRO A 30 -3.25 -19.00 -48.53
C PRO A 30 -3.70 -17.77 -47.72
N PRO A 31 -4.11 -16.67 -48.38
CA PRO A 31 -4.41 -15.40 -47.71
C PRO A 31 -5.75 -15.43 -46.96
N PRO A 32 -5.90 -14.66 -45.87
CA PRO A 32 -7.15 -14.59 -45.12
C PRO A 32 -8.20 -13.73 -45.83
N LYS A 33 -9.46 -14.19 -45.78
CA LYS A 33 -10.64 -13.50 -46.28
C LYS A 33 -11.07 -12.38 -45.32
N SER A 34 -11.44 -11.25 -45.90
CA SER A 34 -11.94 -10.04 -45.25
C SER A 34 -13.22 -10.27 -44.43
N PRO A 35 -13.39 -9.65 -43.25
CA PRO A 35 -14.66 -9.71 -42.54
C PRO A 35 -15.61 -8.59 -42.96
N THR A 36 -16.85 -9.01 -43.17
CA THR A 36 -18.04 -8.23 -43.53
C THR A 36 -18.48 -7.32 -42.40
N LEU A 37 -18.70 -6.03 -42.70
CA LEU A 37 -19.30 -5.05 -41.80
C LEU A 37 -20.73 -5.45 -41.39
N ARG A 38 -20.97 -5.56 -40.08
CA ARG A 38 -22.31 -5.62 -39.49
C ARG A 38 -22.51 -4.38 -38.62
N HIS A 39 -23.38 -3.47 -39.07
CA HIS A 39 -23.84 -2.34 -38.31
C HIS A 39 -24.76 -2.80 -37.18
N THR A 40 -24.35 -2.61 -35.93
CA THR A 40 -25.24 -2.59 -34.76
C THR A 40 -25.30 -1.15 -34.23
N LYS A 41 -26.52 -0.60 -34.21
CA LYS A 41 -26.84 0.69 -33.60
C LYS A 41 -26.69 0.53 -32.09
N SER A 42 -25.74 1.24 -31.48
CA SER A 42 -25.60 1.33 -30.03
C SER A 42 -26.27 2.61 -29.52
N GLN A 43 -27.14 2.42 -28.54
CA GLN A 43 -27.88 3.43 -27.80
C GLN A 43 -26.94 4.38 -27.05
N LYS A 44 -27.20 5.68 -27.19
CA LYS A 44 -26.71 6.75 -26.31
C LYS A 44 -27.08 6.44 -24.86
N ARG A 45 -26.09 6.19 -24.01
CA ARG A 45 -26.21 6.27 -22.55
C ARG A 45 -25.47 7.52 -22.08
N ALA A 46 -26.12 8.24 -21.18
CA ALA A 46 -25.82 9.61 -20.75
C ALA A 46 -24.38 9.81 -20.21
N GLY A 47 -23.89 11.03 -20.39
CA GLY A 47 -22.52 11.46 -20.14
C GLY A 47 -22.04 11.18 -18.73
N ARG A 48 -20.96 10.40 -18.64
CA ARG A 48 -20.08 10.32 -17.49
C ARG A 48 -19.13 11.50 -17.58
N VAL A 49 -19.18 12.41 -16.61
CA VAL A 49 -18.22 13.51 -16.48
C VAL A 49 -16.85 12.88 -16.22
N SER A 50 -16.00 12.86 -17.25
CA SER A 50 -14.58 12.55 -17.11
C SER A 50 -13.94 13.68 -16.32
N GLY A 51 -13.79 13.50 -15.01
CA GLY A 51 -13.01 14.41 -14.18
C GLY A 51 -11.58 14.44 -14.69
N GLU A 52 -11.19 15.54 -15.31
CA GLU A 52 -9.80 15.84 -15.68
C GLU A 52 -9.00 15.99 -14.38
N HIS A 53 -8.48 14.88 -13.87
CA HIS A 53 -7.36 14.88 -12.94
C HIS A 53 -6.11 15.31 -13.71
N ALA A 54 -6.01 16.61 -13.99
CA ALA A 54 -4.84 17.20 -14.61
C ALA A 54 -3.64 16.92 -13.71
N SER A 55 -2.80 15.96 -14.12
CA SER A 55 -1.52 15.69 -13.47
C SER A 55 -0.74 17.02 -13.42
N PRO A 56 -0.21 17.41 -12.26
CA PRO A 56 0.34 18.74 -12.08
C PRO A 56 1.56 18.92 -12.99
N GLY A 57 1.39 19.72 -14.06
CA GLY A 57 2.50 20.34 -14.80
C GLY A 57 2.86 19.79 -16.17
N TYR A 58 2.24 18.70 -16.66
CA TYR A 58 2.54 18.21 -18.01
C TYR A 58 1.49 18.68 -19.03
N SER A 59 1.96 19.34 -20.09
CA SER A 59 1.11 19.67 -21.23
C SER A 59 0.55 18.40 -21.87
N HIS A 60 -0.70 18.43 -22.32
CA HIS A 60 -1.35 17.36 -23.07
C HIS A 60 -0.49 16.88 -24.26
N ALA A 61 0.26 17.79 -24.89
CA ALA A 61 1.18 17.44 -25.97
C ALA A 61 2.31 16.49 -25.51
N VAL A 62 2.86 16.70 -24.30
CA VAL A 62 3.92 15.85 -23.73
C VAL A 62 3.36 14.45 -23.46
N GLN A 63 2.14 14.35 -22.93
CA GLN A 63 1.50 13.07 -22.68
C GLN A 63 1.27 12.28 -23.98
N GLN A 64 0.84 12.94 -25.05
CA GLN A 64 0.65 12.30 -26.36
C GLN A 64 1.97 11.81 -26.97
N THR A 65 3.04 12.59 -26.88
CA THR A 65 4.37 12.17 -27.35
C THR A 65 4.86 10.95 -26.58
N VAL A 66 4.75 10.97 -25.25
CA VAL A 66 5.13 9.83 -24.40
C VAL A 66 4.31 8.57 -24.74
N GLU A 67 3.01 8.72 -24.97
CA GLU A 67 2.15 7.61 -25.36
C GLU A 67 2.58 6.99 -26.70
N GLN A 68 2.93 7.82 -27.68
CA GLN A 68 3.42 7.35 -28.98
C GLN A 68 4.77 6.63 -28.85
N GLU A 69 5.69 7.18 -28.07
CA GLU A 69 6.99 6.54 -27.80
C GLU A 69 6.81 5.20 -27.08
N LEU A 70 5.93 5.13 -26.08
CA LEU A 70 5.61 3.87 -25.39
C LEU A 70 5.00 2.84 -26.33
N ARG A 71 4.07 3.25 -27.22
CA ARG A 71 3.51 2.34 -28.22
C ARG A 71 4.59 1.77 -29.13
N LEU A 72 5.47 2.63 -29.65
CA LEU A 72 6.58 2.20 -30.50
C LEU A 72 7.50 1.23 -29.75
N HIS A 73 7.83 1.54 -28.50
CA HIS A 73 8.69 0.69 -27.69
C HIS A 73 8.07 -0.69 -27.41
N VAL A 74 6.79 -0.72 -27.02
CA VAL A 74 6.04 -1.97 -26.80
C VAL A 74 6.02 -2.83 -28.06
N LEU A 75 5.85 -2.22 -29.24
CA LEU A 75 5.87 -2.93 -30.53
C LEU A 75 7.27 -3.48 -30.89
N THR A 76 8.33 -2.83 -30.43
CA THR A 76 9.71 -3.29 -30.70
C THR A 76 10.22 -4.35 -29.73
N GLU A 77 9.47 -4.66 -28.67
CA GLU A 77 9.85 -5.60 -27.61
C GLU A 77 11.24 -5.32 -27.00
N SER A 78 11.73 -4.08 -27.10
CA SER A 78 13.04 -3.73 -26.57
C SER A 78 13.06 -3.87 -25.04
N ASP A 79 14.20 -4.32 -24.51
CA ASP A 79 14.29 -4.64 -23.09
C ASP A 79 14.44 -3.42 -22.17
N GLU A 80 14.99 -2.33 -22.70
CA GLU A 80 15.29 -1.12 -21.93
C GLU A 80 14.55 0.09 -22.53
N LEU A 81 13.74 0.75 -21.70
CA LEU A 81 13.10 2.00 -22.09
C LEU A 81 14.16 3.10 -22.30
N PRO A 82 13.94 4.03 -23.26
CA PRO A 82 14.73 5.25 -23.35
C PRO A 82 14.79 5.98 -21.99
N GLN A 83 15.97 6.49 -21.62
CA GLN A 83 16.19 7.07 -20.29
C GLN A 83 15.25 8.27 -20.00
N SER A 84 14.91 9.07 -21.01
CA SER A 84 13.94 10.17 -20.91
C SER A 84 12.57 9.67 -20.47
N LEU A 85 12.10 8.59 -21.10
CA LEU A 85 10.80 7.97 -20.84
C LEU A 85 10.77 7.27 -19.48
N SER A 86 11.84 6.57 -19.12
CA SER A 86 12.03 6.00 -17.77
C SER A 86 11.90 7.08 -16.70
N LYS A 87 12.67 8.17 -16.81
CA LYS A 87 12.62 9.30 -15.86
C LYS A 87 11.24 9.95 -15.80
N TYR A 88 10.57 10.09 -16.94
CA TYR A 88 9.20 10.61 -17.00
C TYR A 88 8.22 9.74 -16.19
N LEU A 89 8.22 8.42 -16.40
CA LEU A 89 7.33 7.50 -15.68
C LEU A 89 7.64 7.44 -14.18
N ILE A 90 8.93 7.49 -13.80
CA ILE A 90 9.31 7.59 -12.38
C ILE A 90 8.78 8.89 -11.78
N ASN A 91 8.95 10.03 -12.45
CA ASN A 91 8.43 11.32 -11.97
C ASN A 91 6.90 11.33 -11.84
N LEU A 92 6.18 10.57 -12.68
CA LEU A 92 4.75 10.35 -12.51
C LEU A 92 4.42 9.47 -11.30
N PHE A 93 5.24 8.46 -10.99
CA PHE A 93 5.03 7.56 -9.86
C PHE A 93 5.32 8.23 -8.51
N LEU A 94 6.39 9.03 -8.42
CA LEU A 94 6.90 9.56 -7.15
C LEU A 94 5.87 10.31 -6.29
N PRO A 95 4.95 11.12 -6.85
CA PRO A 95 3.87 11.74 -6.07
C PRO A 95 2.93 10.72 -5.40
N TYR A 96 2.77 9.53 -5.98
CA TYR A 96 1.87 8.47 -5.50
C TYR A 96 2.61 7.37 -4.73
N ARG A 97 3.93 7.46 -4.57
CA ARG A 97 4.77 6.38 -3.99
C ARG A 97 4.29 5.90 -2.62
N SER A 98 3.78 6.81 -1.79
CA SER A 98 3.25 6.49 -0.46
C SER A 98 2.03 5.57 -0.50
N HIS A 99 1.25 5.58 -1.59
CA HIS A 99 0.14 4.64 -1.79
C HIS A 99 0.62 3.19 -1.89
N TYR A 100 1.84 3.00 -2.41
CA TYR A 100 2.48 1.71 -2.59
C TYR A 100 3.41 1.35 -1.44
N TYR A 101 3.36 2.13 -0.35
CA TYR A 101 4.30 2.06 0.76
C TYR A 101 5.77 2.21 0.31
N PHE A 102 6.02 2.79 -0.87
CA PHE A 102 7.36 2.98 -1.41
C PHE A 102 8.00 4.22 -0.78
N LEU A 103 8.59 4.04 0.40
CA LEU A 103 9.12 5.10 1.26
C LEU A 103 10.65 5.19 1.15
N VAL A 104 11.20 5.26 -0.06
CA VAL A 104 12.65 5.43 -0.29
C VAL A 104 13.08 6.89 -0.17
N ASP A 105 14.38 7.12 0.05
CA ASP A 105 14.97 8.45 -0.18
C ASP A 105 14.91 8.80 -1.68
N VAL A 106 14.16 9.84 -2.03
CA VAL A 106 13.88 10.17 -3.44
C VAL A 106 15.12 10.63 -4.18
N SER A 107 15.98 11.41 -3.52
CA SER A 107 17.22 11.92 -4.12
C SER A 107 18.16 10.76 -4.46
N TYR A 108 18.44 9.90 -3.47
CA TYR A 108 19.25 8.70 -3.65
C TYR A 108 18.68 7.76 -4.72
N PHE A 109 17.35 7.54 -4.70
CA PHE A 109 16.68 6.72 -5.71
C PHE A 109 16.87 7.28 -7.13
N MET A 110 16.73 8.60 -7.33
CA MET A 110 16.90 9.24 -8.63
C MET A 110 18.35 9.24 -9.14
N ASP A 111 19.31 9.32 -8.22
CA ASP A 111 20.73 9.13 -8.54
C ASP A 111 20.97 7.71 -9.07
N CYS A 112 20.44 6.69 -8.37
CA CYS A 112 20.51 5.29 -8.79
C CYS A 112 19.81 5.01 -10.12
N VAL A 113 18.69 5.67 -10.42
CA VAL A 113 17.98 5.59 -11.71
C VAL A 113 18.82 6.13 -12.87
N SER A 114 19.74 7.07 -12.60
CA SER A 114 20.59 7.66 -13.63
C SER A 114 21.84 6.84 -13.96
N LEU A 115 22.12 5.78 -13.20
CA LEU A 115 23.26 4.88 -13.41
C LEU A 115 22.97 3.89 -14.56
N PRO A 116 24.00 3.45 -15.31
CA PRO A 116 23.83 2.41 -16.33
C PRO A 116 23.47 1.06 -15.70
N SER A 117 22.75 0.19 -16.42
CA SER A 117 22.25 -1.10 -15.92
C SER A 117 23.35 -2.07 -15.45
N SER A 118 24.58 -1.92 -15.97
CA SER A 118 25.77 -2.65 -15.56
C SER A 118 26.35 -2.21 -14.20
N HIS A 119 25.96 -1.04 -13.69
CA HIS A 119 26.48 -0.53 -12.45
C HIS A 119 25.84 -1.26 -11.24
N PRO A 120 26.62 -1.71 -10.24
CA PRO A 120 26.08 -2.48 -9.09
C PRO A 120 24.98 -1.76 -8.30
N ARG A 121 25.08 -0.43 -8.17
CA ARG A 121 24.07 0.42 -7.52
C ARG A 121 22.90 0.86 -8.42
N SER A 122 22.87 0.46 -9.69
CA SER A 122 21.73 0.78 -10.55
C SER A 122 20.47 0.07 -10.07
N ILE A 123 19.31 0.69 -10.30
CA ILE A 123 18.03 0.08 -9.95
C ILE A 123 17.78 -1.15 -10.82
N HIS A 124 17.41 -2.26 -10.20
CA HIS A 124 17.11 -3.50 -10.92
C HIS A 124 15.86 -3.30 -11.79
N PRO A 125 15.80 -3.85 -13.03
CA PRO A 125 14.64 -3.69 -13.92
C PRO A 125 13.29 -4.10 -13.30
N CYS A 126 13.27 -5.06 -12.36
CA CYS A 126 12.04 -5.45 -11.65
C CYS A 126 11.40 -4.28 -10.89
N LEU A 127 12.21 -3.46 -10.20
CA LEU A 127 11.72 -2.33 -9.43
C LEU A 127 11.32 -1.17 -10.35
N LEU A 128 12.09 -0.90 -11.41
CA LEU A 128 11.72 0.10 -12.41
C LEU A 128 10.36 -0.21 -13.05
N ASN A 129 10.17 -1.45 -13.53
CA ASN A 129 8.90 -1.86 -14.15
C ASN A 129 7.73 -1.82 -13.15
N ALA A 130 7.96 -2.15 -11.87
CA ALA A 130 6.94 -1.99 -10.83
C ALA A 130 6.56 -0.51 -10.62
N CYS A 131 7.53 0.40 -10.62
CA CYS A 131 7.27 1.84 -10.54
C CYS A 131 6.49 2.34 -11.76
N TYR A 132 6.86 1.90 -12.97
CA TYR A 132 6.12 2.24 -14.20
C TYR A 132 4.68 1.75 -14.16
N LEU A 133 4.46 0.52 -13.69
CA LEU A 133 3.13 -0.03 -13.45
C LEU A 133 2.34 0.84 -12.47
N GLY A 134 2.97 1.24 -11.36
CA GLY A 134 2.39 2.15 -10.37
C GLY A 134 2.02 3.52 -10.94
N ALA A 135 2.85 4.08 -11.83
CA ALA A 135 2.55 5.31 -12.56
C ALA A 135 1.31 5.14 -13.44
N CYS A 136 1.31 4.14 -14.33
CA CYS A 136 0.20 3.83 -15.23
C CYS A 136 -1.13 3.60 -14.48
N ALA A 137 -1.07 2.94 -13.31
CA ALA A 137 -2.23 2.69 -12.47
C ALA A 137 -2.73 3.96 -11.76
N SER A 138 -1.84 4.85 -11.35
CA SER A 138 -2.21 6.03 -10.56
C SER A 138 -2.63 7.23 -11.41
N THR A 139 -2.11 7.37 -12.64
CA THR A 139 -2.47 8.47 -13.54
C THR A 139 -3.72 8.19 -14.39
N GLY A 140 -4.05 6.92 -14.61
CA GLY A 140 -5.14 6.51 -15.49
C GLY A 140 -4.94 6.97 -16.95
N GLY A 141 -6.04 7.26 -17.64
CA GLY A 141 -6.04 7.76 -19.02
C GLY A 141 -5.43 6.77 -20.02
N ALA A 142 -4.74 7.29 -21.04
CA ALA A 142 -4.10 6.46 -22.05
C ALA A 142 -2.96 5.58 -21.50
N LEU A 143 -2.31 6.01 -20.41
CA LEU A 143 -1.24 5.24 -19.77
C LEU A 143 -1.75 3.94 -19.13
N ALA A 144 -3.03 3.86 -18.77
CA ALA A 144 -3.63 2.65 -18.23
C ALA A 144 -3.55 1.46 -19.21
N LEU A 145 -3.51 1.71 -20.52
CA LEU A 145 -3.38 0.67 -21.55
C LEU A 145 -2.05 -0.10 -21.47
N PHE A 146 -1.02 0.47 -20.84
CA PHE A 146 0.30 -0.16 -20.69
C PHE A 146 0.47 -0.95 -19.39
N GLN A 147 -0.54 -0.98 -18.50
CA GLN A 147 -0.44 -1.74 -17.26
C GLN A 147 -0.17 -3.24 -17.49
N PRO A 148 -0.84 -3.95 -18.42
CA PRO A 148 -0.58 -5.37 -18.64
C PRO A 148 0.87 -5.63 -19.09
N TYR A 149 1.42 -4.75 -19.92
CA TYR A 149 2.80 -4.82 -20.40
C TYR A 149 3.80 -4.69 -19.24
N PHE A 150 3.68 -3.64 -18.42
CA PHE A 150 4.59 -3.45 -17.28
C PHE A 150 4.39 -4.50 -16.19
N LEU A 151 3.17 -5.02 -16.01
CA LEU A 151 2.92 -6.14 -15.10
C LEU A 151 3.68 -7.41 -15.55
N GLN A 152 3.60 -7.75 -16.84
CA GLN A 152 4.30 -8.90 -17.40
C GLN A 152 5.82 -8.75 -17.24
N ARG A 153 6.38 -7.60 -17.60
CA ARG A 153 7.82 -7.32 -17.45
C ARG A 153 8.28 -7.36 -15.99
N THR A 154 7.49 -6.79 -15.07
CA THR A 154 7.80 -6.83 -13.64
C THR A 154 7.95 -8.27 -13.15
N ARG A 155 7.00 -9.14 -13.51
CA ARG A 155 7.04 -10.57 -13.15
C ARG A 155 8.26 -11.27 -13.74
N TYR A 156 8.55 -11.06 -15.02
CA TYR A 156 9.73 -11.62 -15.68
C TYR A 156 11.02 -11.23 -14.94
N PHE A 157 11.24 -9.94 -14.66
CA PHE A 157 12.45 -9.50 -13.97
C PHE A 157 12.48 -9.84 -12.47
N LEU A 158 11.34 -10.07 -11.83
CA LEU A 158 11.32 -10.62 -10.47
C LEU A 158 11.89 -12.03 -10.43
N GLU A 159 11.53 -12.88 -11.40
CA GLU A 159 12.09 -14.22 -11.55
C GLU A 159 13.60 -14.16 -11.79
N GLN A 160 14.07 -13.26 -12.65
CA GLN A 160 15.51 -13.06 -12.91
C GLN A 160 16.25 -12.61 -11.63
N SER A 161 15.72 -11.62 -10.91
CA SER A 161 16.31 -11.13 -9.66
C SER A 161 16.45 -12.25 -8.63
N LEU A 162 15.43 -13.11 -8.50
CA LEU A 162 15.47 -14.25 -7.58
C LEU A 162 16.44 -15.35 -8.06
N MET A 163 16.44 -15.66 -9.36
CA MET A 163 17.32 -16.69 -9.95
C MET A 163 18.80 -16.39 -9.72
N PHE A 164 19.19 -15.12 -9.84
CA PHE A 164 20.58 -14.69 -9.68
C PHE A 164 20.90 -14.11 -8.29
N ALA A 165 19.92 -14.08 -7.38
CA ALA A 165 20.00 -13.34 -6.11
C ALA A 165 20.50 -11.89 -6.30
N ASP A 166 20.15 -11.26 -7.43
CA ASP A 166 20.60 -9.93 -7.80
C ASP A 166 19.69 -8.87 -7.16
N ARG A 167 20.28 -7.97 -6.36
CA ARG A 167 19.62 -6.82 -5.74
C ARG A 167 18.29 -7.20 -5.07
N THR A 168 18.36 -8.16 -4.16
CA THR A 168 17.21 -8.73 -3.43
C THR A 168 16.31 -7.69 -2.74
N THR A 169 16.85 -6.54 -2.32
CA THR A 169 16.05 -5.42 -1.78
C THR A 169 15.13 -4.79 -2.84
N HIS A 170 15.57 -4.71 -4.10
CA HIS A 170 14.73 -4.25 -5.21
C HIS A 170 13.61 -5.25 -5.52
N PHE A 171 13.88 -6.56 -5.42
CA PHE A 171 12.85 -7.60 -5.53
C PHE A 171 11.75 -7.43 -4.48
N LEU A 172 12.13 -7.15 -3.23
CA LEU A 172 11.17 -6.92 -2.15
C LEU A 172 10.32 -5.65 -2.36
N TRP A 173 10.95 -4.54 -2.75
CA TRP A 173 10.22 -3.31 -3.10
C TRP A 173 9.25 -3.53 -4.26
N ALA A 174 9.68 -4.22 -5.31
CA ALA A 174 8.86 -4.51 -6.48
C ALA A 174 7.66 -5.39 -6.13
N ASN A 175 7.84 -6.42 -5.29
CA ASN A 175 6.71 -7.23 -4.81
C ASN A 175 5.75 -6.43 -3.92
N LEU A 176 6.26 -5.54 -3.06
CA LEU A 176 5.39 -4.66 -2.26
C LEU A 176 4.51 -3.77 -3.14
N ILE A 177 5.09 -3.16 -4.18
CA ILE A 177 4.36 -2.37 -5.18
C ILE A 177 3.33 -3.25 -5.91
N LEU A 178 3.70 -4.46 -6.33
CA LEU A 178 2.78 -5.41 -6.97
C LEU A 178 1.62 -5.82 -6.06
N GLY A 179 1.88 -6.08 -4.78
CA GLY A 179 0.85 -6.43 -3.81
C GLY A 179 -0.21 -5.34 -3.73
N VAL A 180 0.21 -4.08 -3.61
CA VAL A 180 -0.71 -2.93 -3.62
C VAL A 180 -1.40 -2.77 -4.97
N PHE A 181 -0.68 -2.94 -6.09
CA PHE A 181 -1.28 -2.90 -7.42
C PHE A 181 -2.41 -3.94 -7.56
N PHE A 182 -2.19 -5.20 -7.17
CA PHE A 182 -3.25 -6.21 -7.20
C PHE A 182 -4.43 -5.87 -6.31
N ALA A 183 -4.21 -5.22 -5.15
CA ALA A 183 -5.32 -4.77 -4.31
C ALA A 183 -6.15 -3.67 -4.96
N LYS A 184 -5.50 -2.73 -5.65
CA LYS A 184 -6.16 -1.67 -6.45
C LYS A 184 -6.94 -2.24 -7.62
N GLU A 185 -6.39 -3.22 -8.31
CA GLU A 185 -7.02 -3.94 -9.43
C GLU A 185 -7.99 -5.05 -8.96
N HIS A 186 -8.38 -5.08 -7.68
CA HIS A 186 -9.36 -6.02 -7.13
C HIS A 186 -8.96 -7.50 -7.17
N ARG A 187 -7.68 -7.78 -7.37
CA ARG A 187 -7.08 -9.12 -7.37
C ARG A 187 -6.60 -9.47 -5.96
N LEU A 188 -7.52 -9.47 -5.00
CA LEU A 188 -7.19 -9.58 -3.57
C LEU A 188 -6.45 -10.87 -3.21
N VAL A 189 -6.81 -12.00 -3.83
CA VAL A 189 -6.12 -13.28 -3.61
C VAL A 189 -4.65 -13.19 -4.03
N GLU A 190 -4.38 -12.60 -5.19
CA GLU A 190 -3.00 -12.39 -5.67
C GLU A 190 -2.27 -11.38 -4.78
N SER A 191 -2.93 -10.30 -4.38
CA SER A 191 -2.38 -9.30 -3.46
C SER A 191 -1.96 -9.91 -2.12
N LEU A 192 -2.83 -10.71 -1.51
CA LEU A 192 -2.55 -11.41 -0.25
C LEU A 192 -1.42 -12.42 -0.40
N THR A 193 -1.41 -13.16 -1.52
CA THR A 193 -0.36 -14.14 -1.81
C THR A 193 1.00 -13.44 -1.93
N VAL A 194 1.06 -12.33 -2.68
CA VAL A 194 2.29 -11.54 -2.81
C VAL A 194 2.70 -10.91 -1.49
N ALA A 195 1.75 -10.39 -0.70
CA ALA A 195 2.05 -9.81 0.61
C ALA A 195 2.64 -10.84 1.58
N ASP A 196 2.05 -12.04 1.66
CA ASP A 196 2.53 -13.13 2.52
C ASP A 196 3.90 -13.65 2.07
N THR A 197 4.12 -13.88 0.77
CA THR A 197 5.42 -14.32 0.26
C THR A 197 6.49 -13.25 0.49
N THR A 198 6.17 -11.97 0.26
CA THR A 198 7.08 -10.84 0.51
C THR A 198 7.46 -10.75 1.98
N ALA A 199 6.47 -10.86 2.88
CA ALA A 199 6.66 -10.85 4.32
C ALA A 199 7.63 -11.96 4.78
N ARG A 200 7.39 -13.20 4.34
CA ARG A 200 8.24 -14.35 4.69
C ARG A 200 9.64 -14.23 4.10
N PHE A 201 9.75 -13.75 2.86
CA PHE A 201 11.04 -13.55 2.22
C PHE A 201 11.84 -12.44 2.91
N ALA A 202 11.19 -11.37 3.38
CA ALA A 202 11.81 -10.33 4.19
C ALA A 202 12.37 -10.87 5.52
N LEU A 203 11.63 -11.77 6.20
CA LEU A 203 12.13 -12.47 7.39
C LEU A 203 13.39 -13.30 7.08
N ALA A 204 13.37 -14.06 5.98
CA ALA A 204 14.53 -14.85 5.56
C ALA A 204 15.75 -13.97 5.17
N CYS A 205 15.48 -12.75 4.70
CA CYS A 205 16.48 -11.73 4.45
C CYS A 205 17.03 -11.08 5.74
N GLY A 206 16.53 -11.46 6.93
CA GLY A 206 16.92 -10.87 8.20
C GLY A 206 16.36 -9.47 8.42
N LEU A 207 15.29 -9.09 7.70
CA LEU A 207 14.82 -7.71 7.74
C LEU A 207 14.14 -7.32 9.08
N ASN A 208 13.85 -8.30 9.93
CA ASN A 208 13.22 -8.15 11.24
C ASN A 208 14.21 -7.92 12.39
N LEU A 209 15.51 -7.80 12.11
CA LEU A 209 16.50 -7.61 13.14
C LEU A 209 16.63 -6.11 13.51
N PRO A 210 16.69 -5.77 14.81
CA PRO A 210 16.77 -4.37 15.27
C PRO A 210 18.13 -3.72 14.96
N ASP A 211 19.19 -4.52 14.85
CA ASP A 211 20.55 -4.04 14.64
C ASP A 211 21.02 -4.29 13.19
N TYR A 212 20.70 -3.36 12.30
CA TYR A 212 21.49 -3.14 11.07
C TYR A 212 22.70 -2.24 11.32
N SER A 213 22.86 -1.78 12.58
CA SER A 213 24.00 -1.01 13.03
C SER A 213 25.26 -1.80 12.71
N VAL A 214 26.10 -1.23 11.85
CA VAL A 214 27.42 -1.71 11.37
C VAL A 214 28.45 -1.85 12.50
N LYS A 215 28.02 -1.97 13.76
CA LYS A 215 28.88 -2.24 14.92
C LYS A 215 29.33 -3.70 14.90
N ALA A 216 30.22 -3.94 13.94
CA ALA A 216 31.15 -5.04 13.85
C ALA A 216 31.82 -5.27 15.21
N GLY A 217 31.57 -6.43 15.79
CA GLY A 217 32.16 -6.82 17.07
C GLY A 217 31.49 -8.03 17.70
N HIS A 218 30.24 -8.31 17.37
CA HIS A 218 29.60 -9.58 17.73
C HIS A 218 30.02 -10.69 16.79
N ASP A 219 30.30 -11.86 17.38
CA ASP A 219 30.83 -13.06 16.73
C ASP A 219 30.16 -13.38 15.38
N PRO A 220 30.92 -13.93 14.40
CA PRO A 220 30.44 -14.31 13.06
C PRO A 220 29.44 -15.50 13.04
N VAL A 221 28.69 -15.69 14.11
CA VAL A 221 27.53 -16.56 14.18
C VAL A 221 26.33 -15.68 13.79
N SER A 222 25.84 -15.61 12.56
CA SER A 222 25.69 -16.69 11.59
C SER A 222 25.54 -16.12 10.16
N ASN A 223 26.12 -16.81 9.17
CA ASN A 223 25.83 -16.66 7.74
C ASN A 223 24.39 -17.12 7.37
N GLU A 224 23.41 -16.92 8.24
CA GLU A 224 22.07 -17.52 8.09
C GLU A 224 21.11 -16.69 7.23
N TYR A 225 21.38 -15.40 7.01
CA TYR A 225 20.47 -14.50 6.29
C TYR A 225 20.84 -14.35 4.81
N LEU A 226 19.83 -14.18 3.96
CA LEU A 226 20.03 -14.03 2.52
C LEU A 226 20.69 -12.70 2.13
N LEU A 227 20.47 -11.62 2.91
CA LEU A 227 21.07 -10.32 2.60
C LEU A 227 22.46 -10.21 3.21
N PRO A 228 23.48 -9.78 2.43
CA PRO A 228 24.77 -9.42 3.00
C PRO A 228 24.63 -8.19 3.90
N PRO A 229 25.58 -7.89 4.80
CA PRO A 229 25.59 -6.63 5.53
C PRO A 229 25.46 -5.41 4.58
N PRO A 230 24.79 -4.32 5.00
CA PRO A 230 24.66 -3.13 4.18
C PRO A 230 26.05 -2.54 3.85
N HIS A 231 26.25 -2.07 2.63
CA HIS A 231 27.52 -1.51 2.17
C HIS A 231 27.84 -0.16 2.81
N ASP A 232 26.80 0.64 3.05
CA ASP A 232 26.91 1.95 3.67
C ASP A 232 25.68 2.27 4.54
N MET A 233 25.72 3.42 5.20
CA MET A 233 24.62 3.88 6.06
C MET A 233 23.35 4.21 5.27
N ALA A 234 23.46 4.64 4.00
CA ALA A 234 22.29 4.96 3.19
C ALA A 234 21.52 3.68 2.84
N GLU A 235 22.23 2.61 2.48
CA GLU A 235 21.63 1.29 2.25
C GLU A 235 21.03 0.71 3.54
N ALA A 236 21.70 0.86 4.68
CA ALA A 236 21.16 0.42 5.97
C ALA A 236 19.83 1.12 6.29
N GLU A 237 19.75 2.43 6.03
CA GLU A 237 18.51 3.19 6.19
C GLU A 237 17.42 2.76 5.22
N ASP A 238 17.76 2.51 3.95
CA ASP A 238 16.79 2.04 2.95
C ASP A 238 16.25 0.64 3.28
N ARG A 239 17.09 -0.25 3.83
CA ARG A 239 16.65 -1.56 4.33
C ARG A 239 15.72 -1.42 5.52
N LEU A 240 15.98 -0.50 6.45
CA LEU A 240 15.05 -0.18 7.54
C LEU A 240 13.73 0.37 7.02
N ARG A 241 13.77 1.27 6.03
CA ARG A 241 12.56 1.82 5.37
C ARG A 241 11.76 0.71 4.68
N LEU A 242 12.44 -0.19 3.97
CA LEU A 242 11.84 -1.36 3.34
C LEU A 242 11.17 -2.27 4.36
N ALA A 243 11.89 -2.60 5.44
CA ALA A 243 11.42 -3.47 6.52
C ALA A 243 10.10 -2.95 7.12
N HIS A 244 10.06 -1.67 7.50
CA HIS A 244 8.83 -1.03 7.98
C HIS A 244 7.73 -0.93 6.92
N SER A 245 8.09 -0.68 5.66
CA SER A 245 7.11 -0.59 4.57
C SER A 245 6.45 -1.92 4.27
N ILE A 246 7.22 -3.01 4.29
CA ILE A 246 6.71 -4.38 4.21
C ILE A 246 5.82 -4.67 5.41
N TYR A 247 6.25 -4.33 6.63
CA TYR A 247 5.42 -4.51 7.82
C TYR A 247 4.08 -3.78 7.64
N VAL A 248 4.07 -2.46 7.42
CA VAL A 248 2.81 -1.71 7.30
C VAL A 248 1.96 -2.21 6.11
N GLY A 249 2.56 -2.38 4.94
CA GLY A 249 1.86 -2.75 3.71
C GLY A 249 1.30 -4.17 3.72
N CYS A 250 2.10 -5.16 4.13
CA CYS A 250 1.68 -6.56 4.16
C CYS A 250 0.76 -6.87 5.34
N GLN A 251 0.76 -6.06 6.40
CA GLN A 251 -0.17 -6.19 7.51
C GLN A 251 -1.55 -5.58 7.20
N ALA A 252 -1.59 -4.50 6.42
CA ALA A 252 -2.82 -3.82 6.03
C ALA A 252 -3.76 -4.71 5.17
N LEU A 253 -3.16 -5.48 4.27
CA LEU A 253 -3.86 -6.26 3.24
C LEU A 253 -4.73 -7.41 3.80
N PRO A 254 -4.25 -8.27 4.70
CA PRO A 254 -5.08 -9.29 5.34
C PRO A 254 -6.23 -8.69 6.17
N LEU A 255 -5.98 -7.56 6.83
CA LEU A 255 -7.00 -6.89 7.65
C LEU A 255 -8.18 -6.43 6.78
N LEU A 256 -7.92 -5.94 5.58
CA LEU A 256 -8.94 -5.64 4.57
C LEU A 256 -9.82 -6.84 4.25
N CYS A 257 -9.21 -8.00 4.09
CA CYS A 257 -9.89 -9.22 3.68
C CYS A 257 -10.55 -9.98 4.84
N GLY A 258 -10.49 -9.46 6.07
CA GLY A 258 -10.98 -10.22 7.22
C GLY A 258 -10.08 -11.39 7.61
N ASN A 259 -8.88 -11.49 7.03
CA ASN A 259 -7.92 -12.57 7.26
C ASN A 259 -6.98 -12.24 8.42
N SER A 260 -6.33 -13.26 8.97
CA SER A 260 -5.24 -13.09 9.91
C SER A 260 -3.99 -12.58 9.18
N ALA A 261 -3.24 -11.72 9.86
CA ALA A 261 -2.01 -11.15 9.33
C ALA A 261 -0.90 -12.22 9.19
N PRO A 262 0.00 -12.13 8.18
CA PRO A 262 1.01 -13.14 7.90
C PRO A 262 2.14 -13.14 8.95
N PHE A 263 2.40 -12.01 9.59
CA PHE A 263 3.39 -11.94 10.66
C PHE A 263 2.78 -12.34 12.00
N PRO A 264 3.42 -13.27 12.74
CA PRO A 264 3.17 -13.47 14.16
C PRO A 264 3.27 -12.14 14.92
N TYR A 265 2.55 -12.01 16.04
CA TYR A 265 2.61 -10.79 16.85
C TYR A 265 3.97 -10.62 17.57
N ASP A 266 4.76 -11.69 17.64
CA ASP A 266 5.87 -11.86 18.60
C ASP A 266 7.26 -12.07 17.94
N ASP A 267 7.36 -11.90 16.63
CA ASP A 267 8.49 -12.32 15.78
C ASP A 267 9.64 -11.28 15.63
N GLY A 268 9.77 -10.38 16.61
CA GLY A 268 10.88 -9.42 16.67
C GLY A 268 10.62 -8.08 15.98
N TRP A 269 9.62 -7.97 15.11
CA TRP A 269 9.22 -6.67 14.53
C TRP A 269 8.72 -5.68 15.58
N SER A 270 8.05 -6.19 16.62
CA SER A 270 7.68 -5.43 17.81
C SER A 270 8.90 -4.96 18.60
N ARG A 271 10.06 -5.63 18.50
CA ARG A 271 11.33 -5.21 19.12
C ARG A 271 12.07 -4.19 18.25
N VAL A 272 12.04 -4.35 16.92
CA VAL A 272 12.55 -3.33 15.96
C VAL A 272 11.83 -1.99 16.18
N SER A 273 10.53 -2.04 16.44
CA SER A 273 9.75 -0.85 16.78
C SER A 273 9.91 -0.45 18.25
N GLY A 274 9.85 -1.39 19.19
CA GLY A 274 9.85 -1.15 20.63
C GLY A 274 11.20 -0.76 21.23
N GLY A 275 12.27 -0.66 20.43
CA GLY A 275 13.45 0.09 20.81
C GLY A 275 13.04 1.54 21.05
N VAL A 276 12.67 1.85 22.30
CA VAL A 276 12.35 3.19 22.74
C VAL A 276 13.45 4.08 22.19
N PHE A 277 13.08 5.08 21.39
CA PHE A 277 13.97 6.19 21.07
C PHE A 277 14.19 6.97 22.38
N GLU A 278 14.88 6.36 23.35
CA GLU A 278 15.46 7.04 24.50
C GLU A 278 16.61 7.86 23.93
N ASN A 279 16.23 9.02 23.39
CA ASN A 279 17.18 10.06 23.17
C ASN A 279 17.66 10.49 24.56
N LYS A 280 18.88 10.06 24.92
CA LYS A 280 19.51 10.36 26.21
C LYS A 280 19.55 11.86 26.53
N ASP A 281 19.36 12.71 25.53
CA ASP A 281 19.40 14.17 25.65
C ASP A 281 18.06 14.88 25.30
N GLY A 282 16.98 14.14 25.02
CA GLY A 282 15.65 14.70 24.74
C GLY A 282 15.55 15.62 23.51
N LYS A 283 16.62 15.75 22.70
CA LYS A 283 16.66 16.61 21.51
C LYS A 283 16.74 15.77 20.24
N ILE A 284 15.61 15.61 19.55
CA ILE A 284 15.56 15.17 18.14
C ILE A 284 16.31 16.25 17.34
N SER A 285 17.56 15.99 16.98
CA SER A 285 18.49 17.05 16.60
C SER A 285 18.68 17.20 15.10
N THR A 286 18.14 16.28 14.28
CA THR A 286 18.27 16.37 12.82
C THR A 286 16.99 16.01 12.04
N LEU A 287 16.80 16.62 10.86
CA LEU A 287 15.71 16.30 9.92
C LEU A 287 15.71 14.80 9.54
N GLY A 288 16.88 14.15 9.58
CA GLY A 288 17.06 12.73 9.33
C GLY A 288 16.46 11.81 10.41
N GLU A 289 16.11 12.32 11.59
CA GLU A 289 15.42 11.54 12.62
C GLU A 289 13.89 11.59 12.47
N LEU A 290 13.36 12.62 11.78
CA LEU A 290 11.92 12.80 11.63
C LEU A 290 11.27 11.69 10.80
N TRP A 291 11.88 11.27 9.69
CA TRP A 291 11.31 10.18 8.89
C TRP A 291 11.34 8.85 9.66
N ARG A 292 12.34 8.63 10.53
CA ARG A 292 12.41 7.45 11.40
C ARG A 292 11.25 7.46 12.38
N LEU A 293 10.98 8.61 12.99
CA LEU A 293 9.82 8.80 13.85
C LEU A 293 8.53 8.54 13.08
N GLU A 294 8.38 9.08 11.88
CA GLU A 294 7.16 8.88 11.07
C GLU A 294 6.92 7.42 10.69
N LEU A 295 7.94 6.69 10.25
CA LEU A 295 7.82 5.26 9.95
C LEU A 295 7.52 4.45 11.21
N HIS A 296 8.22 4.76 12.30
CA HIS A 296 8.01 4.10 13.59
C HIS A 296 6.57 4.32 14.08
N LEU A 297 6.05 5.55 13.98
CA LEU A 297 4.66 5.86 14.29
C LEU A 297 3.69 5.06 13.42
N LYS A 298 3.96 4.90 12.11
CA LYS A 298 3.12 4.06 11.23
C LYS A 298 3.09 2.60 11.68
N VAL A 299 4.25 2.04 12.04
CA VAL A 299 4.35 0.66 12.55
C VAL A 299 3.56 0.52 13.86
N LEU A 300 3.74 1.47 14.78
CA LEU A 300 3.10 1.49 16.09
C LEU A 300 1.56 1.52 15.98
N VAL A 301 1.00 2.46 15.20
CA VAL A 301 -0.46 2.55 15.02
C VAL A 301 -1.02 1.36 14.25
N THR A 302 -0.25 0.79 13.31
CA THR A 302 -0.66 -0.42 12.58
C THR A 302 -0.74 -1.61 13.53
N ASN A 303 0.17 -1.75 14.49
CA ASN A 303 0.11 -2.78 15.52
C ASN A 303 -1.16 -2.63 16.38
N THR A 304 -1.45 -1.42 16.85
CA THR A 304 -2.66 -1.12 17.62
C THR A 304 -3.93 -1.49 16.82
N PHE A 305 -3.96 -1.16 15.54
CA PHE A 305 -5.06 -1.54 14.64
C PHE A 305 -5.24 -3.05 14.54
N GLN A 306 -4.14 -3.81 14.44
CA GLN A 306 -4.19 -5.26 14.41
C GLN A 306 -4.76 -5.85 15.70
N ARG A 307 -4.29 -5.37 16.85
CA ARG A 307 -4.81 -5.80 18.16
C ARG A 307 -6.31 -5.55 18.26
N ALA A 308 -6.75 -4.33 17.95
CA ALA A 308 -8.18 -3.96 17.96
C ALA A 308 -9.01 -4.85 17.02
N THR A 309 -8.50 -5.18 15.85
CA THR A 309 -9.20 -6.06 14.89
C THR A 309 -9.29 -7.49 15.37
N ARG A 310 -8.20 -8.05 15.94
CA ARG A 310 -8.20 -9.42 16.50
C ARG A 310 -9.14 -9.51 17.69
N PHE A 311 -9.11 -8.51 18.57
CA PHE A 311 -10.03 -8.39 19.70
C PHE A 311 -11.49 -8.37 19.22
N ALA A 312 -11.85 -7.52 18.26
CA ALA A 312 -13.22 -7.46 17.75
C ALA A 312 -13.69 -8.81 17.16
N ARG A 313 -12.77 -9.58 16.55
CA ARG A 313 -13.06 -10.93 16.05
C ARG A 313 -13.22 -11.96 17.17
N SER A 314 -12.41 -11.92 18.23
CA SER A 314 -12.53 -12.85 19.35
C SER A 314 -13.85 -12.68 20.10
N ILE A 315 -14.32 -11.43 20.27
CA ILE A 315 -15.65 -11.11 20.80
C ILE A 315 -16.75 -11.72 19.92
N THR A 316 -16.64 -11.55 18.60
CA THR A 316 -17.61 -12.11 17.65
C THR A 316 -17.63 -13.65 17.69
N ALA A 317 -16.50 -14.28 18.01
CA ALA A 317 -16.38 -15.73 18.17
C ALA A 317 -16.83 -16.26 19.55
N GLY A 318 -17.26 -15.38 20.47
CA GLY A 318 -17.78 -15.77 21.79
C GLY A 318 -16.72 -16.00 22.88
N SER A 319 -15.47 -15.56 22.67
CA SER A 319 -14.41 -15.62 23.69
C SER A 319 -14.49 -14.40 24.61
N LEU A 320 -15.11 -14.55 25.80
CA LEU A 320 -15.46 -13.42 26.69
C LEU A 320 -14.63 -13.30 27.97
N THR A 321 -13.96 -14.35 28.44
CA THR A 321 -13.42 -14.39 29.82
C THR A 321 -12.15 -13.57 30.05
N GLU A 322 -11.37 -13.27 29.01
CA GLU A 322 -10.17 -12.40 29.06
C GLU A 322 -10.39 -11.06 28.32
N ALA A 323 -11.65 -10.76 27.97
CA ALA A 323 -11.97 -9.69 27.05
C ALA A 323 -11.86 -8.28 27.66
N ASP A 324 -12.07 -8.12 28.97
CA ASP A 324 -12.07 -6.80 29.61
C ASP A 324 -10.68 -6.21 29.77
N ASP A 325 -9.72 -7.00 30.25
CA ASP A 325 -8.34 -6.53 30.43
C ASP A 325 -7.69 -6.18 29.08
N GLU A 326 -7.84 -7.03 28.05
CA GLU A 326 -7.29 -6.74 26.72
C GLU A 326 -7.99 -5.54 26.07
N TYR A 327 -9.30 -5.35 26.28
CA TYR A 327 -10.00 -4.16 25.81
C TYR A 327 -9.42 -2.88 26.41
N LEU A 328 -9.27 -2.85 27.74
CA LEU A 328 -8.72 -1.69 28.46
C LEU A 328 -7.26 -1.44 28.08
N ALA A 329 -6.48 -2.50 27.85
CA ALA A 329 -5.10 -2.37 27.40
C ALA A 329 -4.99 -1.75 26.00
N ILE A 330 -5.84 -2.18 25.05
CA ILE A 330 -5.87 -1.60 23.71
C ILE A 330 -6.38 -0.15 23.77
N GLU A 331 -7.42 0.14 24.56
CA GLU A 331 -7.94 1.49 24.73
C GLU A 331 -6.89 2.45 25.32
N SER A 332 -6.21 2.05 26.39
CA SER A 332 -5.10 2.81 26.98
C SER A 332 -4.01 3.08 25.96
N GLN A 333 -3.62 2.05 25.19
CA GLN A 333 -2.62 2.20 24.13
C GLN A 333 -3.05 3.21 23.05
N ILE A 334 -4.32 3.19 22.63
CA ILE A 334 -4.85 4.17 21.66
C ILE A 334 -4.78 5.59 22.25
N CYS A 335 -5.18 5.77 23.51
CA CYS A 335 -5.16 7.07 24.19
C CYS A 335 -3.74 7.62 24.36
N GLU A 336 -2.80 6.80 24.84
CA GLU A 336 -1.39 7.15 25.00
C GLU A 336 -0.76 7.53 23.66
N GLN A 337 -1.00 6.73 22.62
CA GLN A 337 -0.52 7.04 21.28
C GLN A 337 -1.13 8.34 20.78
N ARG A 338 -2.46 8.53 20.83
CA ARG A 338 -3.12 9.79 20.42
C ARG A 338 -2.52 11.02 21.11
N ALA A 339 -2.22 10.92 22.41
CA ALA A 339 -1.61 12.00 23.18
C ALA A 339 -0.16 12.29 22.78
N SER A 340 0.56 11.28 22.29
CA SER A 340 1.95 11.42 21.82
C SER A 340 2.08 11.97 20.39
N PHE A 341 1.02 11.88 19.58
CA PHE A 341 1.07 12.35 18.19
C PHE A 341 1.14 13.89 18.12
N PRO A 342 1.96 14.45 17.19
CA PRO A 342 1.95 15.88 16.94
C PRO A 342 0.56 16.32 16.45
N PRO A 343 0.11 17.54 16.78
CA PRO A 343 -1.20 18.02 16.35
C PRO A 343 -1.34 17.94 14.82
N LEU A 344 -2.54 17.60 14.35
CA LEU A 344 -2.87 17.54 12.92
C LEU A 344 -2.52 18.84 12.18
N TYR A 345 -2.65 19.96 12.89
CA TYR A 345 -2.33 21.29 12.40
C TYR A 345 -1.30 21.94 13.32
N ASP A 346 -0.09 22.17 12.80
CA ASP A 346 0.93 22.99 13.45
C ASP A 346 1.25 24.19 12.53
N PRO A 347 0.68 25.38 12.80
CA PRO A 347 0.91 26.56 11.98
C PRO A 347 2.37 27.04 12.03
N HIS A 348 3.15 26.64 13.05
CA HIS A 348 4.51 27.12 13.27
C HIS A 348 5.59 26.25 12.60
N ARG A 349 5.24 25.03 12.15
CA ARG A 349 6.17 24.11 11.47
C ARG A 349 6.25 24.27 9.95
N LEU A 350 5.55 25.24 9.37
CA LEU A 350 5.60 25.54 7.93
C LEU A 350 6.96 26.14 7.54
N LYS A 351 7.97 25.30 7.31
CA LYS A 351 9.23 25.76 6.69
C LYS A 351 9.00 26.07 5.20
N PRO A 352 9.66 27.11 4.64
CA PRO A 352 9.39 27.59 3.28
C PRO A 352 9.65 26.59 2.14
N LEU A 353 10.48 25.56 2.34
CA LEU A 353 10.78 24.57 1.28
C LEU A 353 9.71 23.49 1.10
N GLU A 354 8.79 23.32 2.05
CA GLU A 354 7.64 22.39 1.96
C GLU A 354 6.29 23.14 1.91
N ALA A 355 6.31 24.41 1.47
CA ALA A 355 5.16 25.32 1.45
C ALA A 355 3.96 24.86 0.58
N SER A 356 3.97 23.64 0.04
CA SER A 356 2.88 23.10 -0.79
C SER A 356 1.85 22.25 -0.02
N SER A 357 2.10 21.84 1.23
CA SER A 357 1.07 21.17 2.05
C SER A 357 1.26 21.41 3.55
N PRO A 358 0.34 22.12 4.24
CA PRO A 358 0.38 22.27 5.70
C PRO A 358 0.05 20.98 6.46
N PHE A 359 -0.27 19.88 5.77
CA PHE A 359 -0.55 18.58 6.40
C PHE A 359 0.64 17.65 6.25
N ASN A 360 1.14 17.19 7.39
CA ASN A 360 1.97 16.00 7.43
C ASN A 360 1.08 14.77 7.18
N THR A 361 1.19 14.17 5.98
CA THR A 361 0.40 12.99 5.58
C THR A 361 0.62 11.78 6.50
N HIS A 362 1.76 11.70 7.19
CA HIS A 362 2.07 10.65 8.14
C HIS A 362 1.33 10.85 9.46
N THR A 363 1.20 12.10 9.92
CA THR A 363 0.35 12.45 11.07
C THR A 363 -1.12 12.15 10.78
N VAL A 364 -1.61 12.52 9.59
CA VAL A 364 -2.97 12.21 9.16
C VAL A 364 -3.20 10.70 9.12
N PHE A 365 -2.28 9.93 8.54
CA PHE A 365 -2.30 8.46 8.58
C PHE A 365 -2.40 7.95 10.02
N GLY A 366 -1.54 8.45 10.91
CA GLY A 366 -1.52 8.06 12.32
C GLY A 366 -2.85 8.25 13.02
N TYR A 367 -3.43 9.44 12.92
CA TYR A 367 -4.74 9.71 13.53
C TYR A 367 -5.86 8.88 12.91
N ILE A 368 -5.90 8.74 11.58
CA ILE A 368 -6.91 7.91 10.91
C ILE A 368 -6.81 6.46 11.38
N THR A 369 -5.60 5.92 11.49
CA THR A 369 -5.40 4.56 11.99
C THR A 369 -5.80 4.42 13.46
N LEU A 370 -5.46 5.39 14.32
CA LEU A 370 -5.82 5.37 15.74
C LEU A 370 -7.34 5.46 15.96
N TYR A 371 -8.00 6.44 15.36
CA TYR A 371 -9.46 6.58 15.46
C TYR A 371 -10.18 5.42 14.79
N GLY A 372 -9.67 4.93 13.67
CA GLY A 372 -10.19 3.73 13.03
C GLY A 372 -10.02 2.46 13.87
N SER A 373 -8.96 2.38 14.68
CA SER A 373 -8.75 1.29 15.65
C SER A 373 -9.75 1.39 16.80
N GLY A 374 -9.91 2.59 17.38
CA GLY A 374 -10.90 2.86 18.43
C GLY A 374 -12.32 2.57 17.96
N LEU A 375 -12.67 2.98 16.74
CA LEU A 375 -13.96 2.69 16.12
C LEU A 375 -14.25 1.17 16.09
N ILE A 376 -13.28 0.35 15.69
CA ILE A 376 -13.43 -1.11 15.62
C ILE A 376 -13.52 -1.72 17.03
N LEU A 377 -12.66 -1.27 17.94
CA LEU A 377 -12.62 -1.70 19.33
C LEU A 377 -13.97 -1.45 20.01
N HIS A 378 -14.43 -0.20 20.04
CA HIS A 378 -15.65 0.20 20.71
C HIS A 378 -16.91 -0.39 20.07
N ARG A 379 -16.93 -0.52 18.74
CA ARG A 379 -18.05 -1.17 18.02
C ARG A 379 -18.27 -2.61 18.49
N SER A 380 -17.22 -3.34 18.87
CA SER A 380 -17.35 -4.72 19.33
C SER A 380 -18.17 -4.85 20.63
N ARG A 381 -18.26 -3.77 21.43
CA ARG A 381 -19.01 -3.71 22.69
C ARG A 381 -20.25 -2.81 22.66
N ALA A 382 -20.39 -1.96 21.64
CA ALA A 382 -21.46 -0.96 21.54
C ALA A 382 -22.89 -1.52 21.57
N THR A 383 -23.10 -2.83 21.40
CA THR A 383 -24.42 -3.47 21.57
C THR A 383 -24.83 -3.65 23.02
N HIS A 384 -23.87 -3.75 23.94
CA HIS A 384 -24.11 -4.06 25.35
C HIS A 384 -23.62 -2.97 26.30
N ASP A 385 -22.75 -2.07 25.82
CA ASP A 385 -22.19 -1.00 26.61
C ASP A 385 -22.45 0.37 25.95
N ALA A 386 -23.16 1.24 26.69
CA ALA A 386 -23.49 2.58 26.25
C ALA A 386 -22.25 3.50 26.18
N ASP A 387 -21.25 3.29 27.05
CA ASP A 387 -20.00 4.06 27.05
C ASP A 387 -19.19 3.75 25.79
N SER A 388 -18.98 2.46 25.51
CA SER A 388 -18.39 2.02 24.23
C SER A 388 -19.14 2.59 23.02
N ARG A 389 -20.48 2.63 23.05
CA ARG A 389 -21.23 3.24 21.94
C ARG A 389 -20.96 4.74 21.80
N ALA A 390 -20.85 5.48 22.90
CA ALA A 390 -20.50 6.91 22.85
C ALA A 390 -19.08 7.14 22.29
N LYS A 391 -18.10 6.37 22.77
CA LYS A 391 -16.70 6.44 22.28
C LYS A 391 -16.56 6.03 20.81
N MET A 392 -17.38 5.07 20.36
CA MET A 392 -17.48 4.71 18.94
C MET A 392 -17.89 5.93 18.09
N PHE A 393 -18.88 6.71 18.54
CA PHE A 393 -19.30 7.94 17.85
C PHE A 393 -18.27 9.06 17.93
N GLU A 394 -17.54 9.20 19.05
CA GLU A 394 -16.40 10.13 19.14
C GLU A 394 -15.34 9.80 18.07
N CYS A 395 -14.95 8.52 17.96
CA CYS A 395 -13.99 8.08 16.96
C CYS A 395 -14.49 8.35 15.54
N LEU A 396 -15.78 8.10 15.30
CA LEU A 396 -16.39 8.37 14.00
C LEU A 396 -16.36 9.86 13.65
N GLN A 397 -16.77 10.73 14.58
CA GLN A 397 -16.76 12.18 14.38
C GLN A 397 -15.35 12.67 14.09
N ALA A 398 -14.34 12.19 14.84
CA ALA A 398 -12.96 12.57 14.60
C ALA A 398 -12.46 12.16 13.20
N LEU A 399 -12.86 10.98 12.69
CA LEU A 399 -12.55 10.58 11.31
C LEU A 399 -13.20 11.52 10.29
N VAL A 400 -14.46 11.91 10.50
CA VAL A 400 -15.18 12.87 9.64
C VAL A 400 -14.45 14.21 9.64
N ASP A 401 -14.05 14.73 10.80
CA ASP A 401 -13.37 16.01 10.95
C ASP A 401 -12.01 16.02 10.25
N ILE A 402 -11.26 14.91 10.35
CA ILE A 402 -10.00 14.72 9.63
C ILE A 402 -10.25 14.74 8.12
N CYS A 403 -11.26 14.00 7.63
CA CYS A 403 -11.62 13.94 6.22
C CYS A 403 -12.10 15.30 5.67
N ALA A 404 -12.90 16.03 6.44
CA ALA A 404 -13.36 17.37 6.08
C ALA A 404 -12.17 18.33 5.96
N SER A 405 -11.27 18.31 6.95
CA SER A 405 -10.03 19.11 6.93
C SER A 405 -9.09 18.74 5.78
N ALA A 406 -9.15 17.48 5.34
CA ALA A 406 -8.38 16.93 4.24
C ALA A 406 -8.92 17.31 2.86
N ARG A 407 -10.26 17.34 2.71
CA ARG A 407 -10.99 17.50 1.44
C ARG A 407 -10.60 18.76 0.68
N ASP A 408 -10.45 19.88 1.39
CA ASP A 408 -10.16 21.19 0.79
C ASP A 408 -8.82 21.25 0.03
N ARG A 409 -7.98 20.22 0.15
CA ARG A 409 -6.59 20.27 -0.29
C ARG A 409 -6.26 19.36 -1.48
N ARG A 410 -7.27 18.67 -2.07
CA ARG A 410 -7.21 17.88 -3.34
C ARG A 410 -6.02 16.92 -3.51
N ARG A 411 -5.23 16.65 -2.46
CA ARG A 411 -3.93 15.95 -2.54
C ARG A 411 -3.65 15.02 -1.36
N LEU A 412 -4.68 14.67 -0.57
CA LEU A 412 -4.48 13.71 0.51
C LEU A 412 -4.48 12.30 -0.07
N TYR A 413 -3.27 11.92 -0.43
CA TYR A 413 -2.88 10.58 -0.86
C TYR A 413 -2.99 9.62 0.31
N MET A 414 -4.12 8.91 0.37
CA MET A 414 -4.47 7.98 1.44
C MET A 414 -4.00 6.57 1.07
N GLY A 415 -3.17 5.98 1.94
CA GLY A 415 -2.74 4.59 1.80
C GLY A 415 -3.90 3.62 2.01
N LEU A 416 -3.68 2.35 1.65
CA LEU A 416 -4.70 1.30 1.71
C LEU A 416 -5.29 1.10 3.11
N VAL A 417 -4.48 1.23 4.18
CA VAL A 417 -4.93 1.19 5.60
C VAL A 417 -6.05 2.20 5.85
N ASN A 418 -5.87 3.43 5.37
CA ASN A 418 -6.83 4.50 5.60
C ASN A 418 -8.17 4.21 4.93
N THR A 419 -8.15 3.62 3.73
CA THR A 419 -9.36 3.15 3.05
C THR A 419 -10.13 2.14 3.91
N VAL A 420 -9.44 1.22 4.60
CA VAL A 420 -10.09 0.24 5.50
C VAL A 420 -10.86 0.92 6.61
N HIS A 421 -10.25 1.91 7.25
CA HIS A 421 -10.86 2.63 8.36
C HIS A 421 -12.09 3.42 7.91
N MET A 422 -12.02 4.06 6.74
CA MET A 422 -13.16 4.77 6.16
C MET A 422 -14.30 3.83 5.77
N MET A 423 -13.99 2.67 5.21
CA MET A 423 -15.01 1.64 4.95
C MET A 423 -15.67 1.14 6.23
N ASN A 424 -14.90 0.98 7.32
CA ASN A 424 -15.45 0.61 8.61
C ASN A 424 -16.33 1.72 9.22
N ALA A 425 -15.95 2.99 9.07
CA ALA A 425 -16.74 4.15 9.45
C ALA A 425 -18.10 4.15 8.74
N VAL A 426 -18.12 4.02 7.42
CA VAL A 426 -19.36 3.95 6.63
C VAL A 426 -20.24 2.76 7.06
N ARG A 427 -19.64 1.59 7.28
CA ARG A 427 -20.39 0.41 7.77
C ARG A 427 -21.00 0.63 9.15
N VAL A 428 -20.31 1.33 10.05
CA VAL A 428 -20.85 1.70 11.37
C VAL A 428 -22.05 2.61 11.18
N ILE A 429 -21.90 3.67 10.38
CA ILE A 429 -22.98 4.63 10.21
C ILE A 429 -24.22 4.00 9.59
N ALA A 430 -24.05 3.21 8.53
CA ALA A 430 -25.18 2.57 7.86
C ALA A 430 -25.97 1.64 8.80
N ARG A 431 -25.28 0.90 9.67
CA ARG A 431 -25.93 0.07 10.70
C ARG A 431 -26.67 0.90 11.73
N GLU A 432 -26.10 2.04 12.15
CA GLU A 432 -26.73 2.92 13.12
C GLU A 432 -27.96 3.63 12.55
N LEU A 433 -27.96 3.99 11.27
CA LEU A 433 -29.15 4.52 10.60
C LEU A 433 -30.27 3.50 10.50
N GLN A 434 -29.97 2.26 10.09
CA GLN A 434 -30.93 1.16 10.10
C GLN A 434 -31.54 0.96 11.49
N ARG A 435 -30.75 1.12 12.55
CA ARG A 435 -31.22 1.06 13.94
C ARG A 435 -32.08 2.26 14.33
N SER A 436 -31.79 3.46 13.84
CA SER A 436 -32.59 4.66 14.13
C SER A 436 -33.96 4.61 13.45
N GLU A 437 -34.02 4.11 12.21
CA GLU A 437 -35.28 3.90 11.48
C GLU A 437 -36.16 2.90 12.24
N ALA A 438 -35.57 1.86 12.80
CA ALA A 438 -36.30 0.87 13.60
C ALA A 438 -36.76 1.36 14.99
N LYS A 439 -36.24 2.49 15.49
CA LYS A 439 -36.46 2.96 16.88
C LYS A 439 -37.15 4.32 16.99
N GLU A 440 -37.62 4.91 15.88
CA GLU A 440 -38.33 6.21 15.84
C GLU A 440 -37.61 7.35 16.61
N ASN A 441 -36.27 7.44 16.52
CA ASN A 441 -35.53 8.56 17.15
C ASN A 441 -34.94 9.52 16.09
N PRO A 442 -35.67 10.60 15.71
CA PRO A 442 -35.31 11.45 14.57
C PRO A 442 -34.15 12.41 14.83
N ALA A 443 -33.85 12.79 16.07
CA ALA A 443 -32.86 13.83 16.37
C ALA A 443 -31.41 13.38 16.10
N LEU A 444 -31.13 12.07 16.20
CA LEU A 444 -29.81 11.54 15.84
C LEU A 444 -29.60 11.52 14.31
N SER A 445 -30.62 11.62 13.46
CA SER A 445 -30.45 11.27 12.04
C SER A 445 -29.76 12.36 11.22
N ILE A 446 -30.09 13.65 11.42
CA ILE A 446 -29.68 14.73 10.50
C ILE A 446 -28.17 15.01 10.55
N SER A 447 -27.57 15.14 11.75
CA SER A 447 -26.12 15.38 11.89
C SER A 447 -25.29 14.20 11.35
N HIS A 448 -25.79 12.97 11.54
CA HIS A 448 -25.15 11.79 10.98
C HIS A 448 -25.28 11.73 9.46
N CYS A 449 -26.42 12.12 8.87
CA CYS A 449 -26.58 12.22 7.43
C CYS A 449 -25.55 13.17 6.77
N HIS A 450 -25.27 14.33 7.37
CA HIS A 450 -24.23 15.22 6.85
C HIS A 450 -22.83 14.58 6.91
N SER A 451 -22.49 13.96 8.03
CA SER A 451 -21.22 13.25 8.23
C SER A 451 -21.04 12.10 7.23
N ILE A 452 -22.11 11.41 6.87
CA ILE A 452 -22.13 10.36 5.83
C ILE A 452 -21.82 10.94 4.48
N VAL A 453 -22.51 12.01 4.08
CA VAL A 453 -22.28 12.64 2.78
C VAL A 453 -20.83 13.09 2.67
N LEU A 454 -20.28 13.70 3.72
CA LEU A 454 -18.86 14.08 3.75
C LEU A 454 -17.93 12.86 3.61
N LEU A 455 -18.19 11.78 4.35
CA LEU A 455 -17.39 10.55 4.25
C LEU A 455 -17.55 9.86 2.90
N LEU A 456 -18.74 9.85 2.30
CA LEU A 456 -19.01 9.24 1.01
C LEU A 456 -18.42 10.05 -0.13
N ASP A 457 -18.51 11.38 -0.08
CA ASP A 457 -17.83 12.27 -1.04
C ASP A 457 -16.31 12.09 -0.94
N PHE A 458 -15.78 12.09 0.27
CA PHE A 458 -14.36 11.86 0.51
C PHE A 458 -13.93 10.46 0.10
N LEU A 459 -14.80 9.47 0.31
CA LEU A 459 -14.60 8.14 -0.21
C LEU A 459 -14.64 8.14 -1.73
N ASP A 460 -15.54 8.84 -2.42
CA ASP A 460 -15.54 8.88 -3.89
C ASP A 460 -14.19 9.38 -4.44
N ASP A 461 -13.61 10.40 -3.79
CA ASP A 461 -12.26 10.89 -4.11
C ASP A 461 -11.18 9.81 -3.91
N ILE A 462 -11.34 8.95 -2.89
CA ILE A 462 -10.45 7.79 -2.63
C ILE A 462 -10.80 6.57 -3.50
N MET A 463 -12.07 6.38 -3.84
CA MET A 463 -12.66 5.21 -4.49
C MET A 463 -12.33 5.21 -5.98
N LEU A 464 -11.93 6.36 -6.54
CA LEU A 464 -11.18 6.42 -7.80
C LEU A 464 -9.95 5.51 -7.80
N LEU A 465 -9.38 5.18 -6.63
CA LEU A 465 -8.27 4.24 -6.48
C LEU A 465 -8.73 2.79 -6.21
N PHE A 466 -10.01 2.53 -5.91
CA PHE A 466 -10.52 1.23 -5.45
C PHE A 466 -11.95 0.87 -5.95
N PRO A 467 -12.26 0.94 -7.25
CA PRO A 467 -13.63 0.94 -7.80
C PRO A 467 -14.51 -0.32 -7.63
N ALA A 468 -14.00 -1.51 -7.31
CA ALA A 468 -14.82 -2.72 -7.05
C ALA A 468 -15.12 -2.97 -5.57
N TRP A 469 -14.57 -2.18 -4.65
CA TRP A 469 -15.00 -2.20 -3.24
C TRP A 469 -16.33 -1.45 -3.03
N VAL A 470 -16.92 -1.03 -4.13
CA VAL A 470 -17.97 -0.03 -4.29
C VAL A 470 -19.37 -0.64 -4.39
N GLU A 471 -19.53 -1.93 -4.71
CA GLU A 471 -20.89 -2.47 -4.91
C GLU A 471 -21.77 -2.35 -3.66
N ALA A 472 -21.21 -2.63 -2.47
CA ALA A 472 -21.94 -2.40 -1.23
C ALA A 472 -22.06 -0.90 -0.87
N PRO A 473 -20.99 -0.08 -0.94
CA PRO A 473 -21.06 1.36 -0.69
C PRO A 473 -21.92 2.18 -1.65
N LEU A 474 -22.08 1.84 -2.94
CA LEU A 474 -22.96 2.60 -3.86
C LEU A 474 -24.42 2.32 -3.58
N VAL A 475 -24.79 1.06 -3.35
CA VAL A 475 -26.15 0.72 -2.89
C VAL A 475 -26.42 1.41 -1.56
N LEU A 476 -25.43 1.45 -0.66
CA LEU A 476 -25.50 2.25 0.56
C LEU A 476 -25.65 3.73 0.22
N LYS A 477 -24.86 4.30 -0.68
CA LYS A 477 -24.87 5.73 -1.01
C LYS A 477 -26.24 6.15 -1.51
N ASP A 478 -26.82 5.41 -2.46
CA ASP A 478 -28.16 5.71 -2.97
C ASP A 478 -29.21 5.58 -1.86
N THR A 479 -29.11 4.55 -1.01
CA THR A 479 -29.99 4.37 0.14
C THR A 479 -29.84 5.51 1.17
N LEU A 480 -28.61 5.92 1.45
CA LEU A 480 -28.24 6.91 2.45
C LEU A 480 -28.57 8.32 1.97
N VAL A 481 -28.35 8.62 0.70
CA VAL A 481 -28.76 9.88 0.06
C VAL A 481 -30.28 9.96 0.02
N SER A 482 -30.97 8.87 -0.32
CA SER A 482 -32.43 8.81 -0.28
C SER A 482 -32.97 9.05 1.14
N ALA A 483 -32.42 8.37 2.14
CA ALA A 483 -32.79 8.52 3.55
C ALA A 483 -32.47 9.94 4.08
N ALA A 484 -31.30 10.50 3.73
CA ALA A 484 -30.96 11.87 4.09
C ALA A 484 -31.90 12.89 3.45
N THR A 485 -32.29 12.67 2.19
CA THR A 485 -33.23 13.53 1.48
C THR A 485 -34.61 13.46 2.14
N SER A 486 -35.10 12.26 2.48
CA SER A 486 -36.39 12.08 3.14
C SER A 486 -36.44 12.65 4.57
N LEU A 487 -35.30 12.70 5.26
CA LEU A 487 -35.18 13.31 6.59
C LEU A 487 -35.06 14.83 6.55
N SER A 488 -34.67 15.40 5.40
CA SER A 488 -34.57 16.85 5.20
C SER A 488 -35.89 17.50 4.78
N THR A 489 -36.82 16.71 4.24
CA THR A 489 -38.19 17.10 3.87
C THR A 489 -39.15 16.84 5.02
#